data_AF-A0A1G0MFL4-F1
#
_entry.id   AF-A0A1G0MFL4-F1
#
_cell.length_a   1.000
_cell.length_b   1.000
_cell.length_c   1.000
_cell.angle_alpha   90.00
_cell.angle_beta   90.00
_cell.angle_gamma   90.00
#
_symmetry.space_group_name_H-M   'P 1'
#
loop_
_entity.id
_entity.type
_entity.pdbx_description
1 polymer ?
#
loop_
_entity_poly.entity_id
_entity_poly.type
_entity_poly.pdbx_seq_one_letter_code
_entity_poly.pdbx_strand_id
1 'polypeptide(L)'
;MEFSSVDDGEKLFGRALEALAAGETTSALALLERALKLVDNPSWHSYLGYCIAKERGQVRKGTELCIASLTLEPENPDHYLNLAKVHVIAAQKSEALSVLRQGMSVGGNPEILALLELLGTRKPPVLSFLSRDNIMNKVLGKLLGRMGLR
;
A
#
# COMPACT_ATOMS: atom_id res chain seq x y z
N MET A 1 -18.73 -1.38 31.79
CA MET A 1 -17.92 -2.49 31.25
C MET A 1 -17.46 -2.21 29.82
N GLU A 2 -18.31 -1.60 28.98
CA GLU A 2 -17.98 -1.22 27.59
C GLU A 2 -16.78 -0.27 27.44
N PHE A 3 -16.55 0.64 28.39
CA PHE A 3 -15.40 1.56 28.34
C PHE A 3 -14.03 0.85 28.44
N SER A 4 -13.98 -0.30 29.13
CA SER A 4 -12.75 -1.09 29.26
C SER A 4 -12.43 -1.87 27.97
N SER A 5 -13.46 -2.38 27.28
CA SER A 5 -13.26 -3.15 26.05
C SER A 5 -12.83 -2.27 24.87
N VAL A 6 -13.25 -1.00 24.85
CA VAL A 6 -12.82 -0.04 23.83
C VAL A 6 -11.35 0.31 24.01
N ASP A 7 -10.92 0.65 25.23
CA ASP A 7 -9.52 0.94 25.56
C ASP A 7 -8.60 -0.27 25.28
N ASP A 8 -9.06 -1.49 25.59
CA ASP A 8 -8.32 -2.71 25.24
C ASP A 8 -8.20 -2.92 23.72
N GLY A 9 -9.24 -2.58 22.95
CA GLY A 9 -9.22 -2.62 21.49
C GLY A 9 -8.22 -1.64 20.88
N GLU A 10 -8.21 -0.40 21.37
CA GLU A 10 -7.27 0.64 20.92
C GLU A 10 -5.82 0.28 21.26
N LYS A 11 -5.55 -0.27 22.46
CA LYS A 11 -4.22 -0.76 22.82
C LYS A 11 -3.74 -1.88 21.90
N LEU A 12 -4.62 -2.82 21.55
CA LEU A 12 -4.30 -3.89 20.61
C LEU A 12 -4.03 -3.33 19.21
N PHE A 13 -4.80 -2.34 18.77
CA PHE A 13 -4.58 -1.66 17.50
C PHE A 13 -3.22 -0.94 17.48
N GLY A 14 -2.88 -0.19 18.54
CA GLY A 14 -1.57 0.46 18.66
C GLY A 14 -0.40 -0.53 18.55
N ARG A 15 -0.48 -1.67 19.24
CA ARG A 15 0.52 -2.75 19.11
C ARG A 15 0.56 -3.35 17.71
N ALA A 16 -0.57 -3.40 17.00
CA ALA A 16 -0.59 -3.86 15.62
C ALA A 16 0.14 -2.89 14.69
N LEU A 17 0.01 -1.58 14.91
CA LEU A 17 0.75 -0.56 14.16
C LEU A 17 2.26 -0.67 14.40
N GLU A 18 2.68 -0.89 15.65
CA GLU A 18 4.09 -1.15 15.97
C GLU A 18 4.62 -2.40 15.24
N ALA A 19 3.86 -3.49 15.24
CA ALA A 19 4.21 -4.70 14.51
C ALA A 19 4.29 -4.46 12.98
N LEU A 20 3.39 -3.64 12.42
CA LEU A 20 3.46 -3.25 11.01
C LEU A 20 4.70 -2.44 10.69
N ALA A 21 5.07 -1.49 11.54
CA ALA A 21 6.29 -0.70 11.39
C ALA A 21 7.55 -1.57 11.49
N ALA A 22 7.53 -2.63 12.30
CA ALA A 22 8.59 -3.64 12.38
C ALA A 22 8.60 -4.64 11.21
N GLY A 23 7.59 -4.61 10.34
CA GLY A 23 7.44 -5.55 9.22
C GLY A 23 6.86 -6.91 9.60
N GLU A 24 6.46 -7.09 10.86
CA GLU A 24 5.89 -8.32 11.43
C GLU A 24 4.39 -8.47 11.10
N THR A 25 4.08 -8.66 9.83
CA THR A 25 2.69 -8.60 9.36
C THR A 25 1.82 -9.78 9.86
N THR A 26 2.41 -10.93 10.17
CA THR A 26 1.71 -12.05 10.84
C THR A 26 1.24 -11.68 12.24
N SER A 27 2.11 -11.09 13.05
CA SER A 27 1.78 -10.59 14.40
C SER A 27 0.72 -9.49 14.33
N ALA A 28 0.89 -8.54 13.41
CA ALA A 28 -0.07 -7.46 13.20
C ALA A 28 -1.46 -7.98 12.82
N LEU A 29 -1.55 -8.99 11.95
CA LEU A 29 -2.82 -9.61 11.56
C LEU A 29 -3.58 -10.16 12.77
N ALA A 30 -2.89 -10.91 13.64
CA ALA A 30 -3.50 -11.50 14.83
C ALA A 30 -3.99 -10.42 15.82
N LEU A 31 -3.21 -9.35 15.99
CA LEU A 31 -3.57 -8.22 16.85
C LEU A 31 -4.77 -7.44 16.29
N LEU A 32 -4.79 -7.16 14.99
CA LEU A 32 -5.90 -6.48 14.30
C LEU A 32 -7.20 -7.28 14.37
N GLU A 33 -7.16 -8.59 14.14
CA GLU A 33 -8.35 -9.44 14.26
C GLU A 33 -8.90 -9.48 15.68
N ARG A 34 -8.04 -9.38 16.69
CA ARG A 34 -8.49 -9.29 18.09
C ARG A 34 -9.03 -7.89 18.41
N ALA A 35 -8.38 -6.83 17.95
CA ALA A 35 -8.82 -5.46 18.14
C ALA A 35 -10.21 -5.25 17.52
N LEU A 36 -10.42 -5.67 16.28
CA LEU A 36 -11.69 -5.53 15.55
C LEU A 36 -12.83 -6.39 16.11
N LYS A 37 -12.52 -7.46 16.86
CA LYS A 37 -13.53 -8.22 17.61
C LYS A 37 -14.02 -7.50 18.86
N LEU A 38 -13.18 -6.65 19.46
CA LEU A 38 -13.54 -5.85 20.62
C LEU A 38 -14.23 -4.54 20.22
N VAL A 39 -13.72 -3.92 19.16
CA VAL A 39 -14.20 -2.65 18.62
C VAL A 39 -14.29 -2.79 17.11
N ASP A 40 -15.51 -2.86 16.58
CA ASP A 40 -15.72 -2.83 15.13
C ASP A 40 -15.50 -1.39 14.63
N ASN A 41 -14.25 -1.05 14.33
CA ASN A 41 -13.85 0.25 13.81
C ASN A 41 -13.51 0.14 12.31
N PRO A 42 -14.38 0.64 11.42
CA PRO A 42 -14.14 0.71 9.98
C PRO A 42 -12.81 1.35 9.54
N SER A 43 -12.27 2.31 10.30
CA SER A 43 -11.00 2.99 9.98
C SER A 43 -9.79 2.05 10.09
N TRP A 44 -9.88 0.99 10.89
CA TRP A 44 -8.80 0.01 11.04
C TRP A 44 -8.80 -1.06 9.95
N HIS A 45 -9.87 -1.15 9.15
CA HIS A 45 -10.04 -2.19 8.15
C HIS A 45 -8.99 -2.14 7.04
N SER A 46 -8.47 -0.96 6.66
CA SER A 46 -7.38 -0.86 5.68
C SER A 46 -6.11 -1.58 6.13
N TYR A 47 -5.78 -1.51 7.42
CA TYR A 47 -4.62 -2.20 7.99
C TYR A 47 -4.83 -3.72 7.98
N LEU A 48 -6.04 -4.16 8.35
CA LEU A 48 -6.43 -5.57 8.22
C LEU A 48 -6.37 -6.01 6.76
N GLY A 49 -6.86 -5.19 5.84
CA GLY A 49 -6.88 -5.41 4.39
C GLY A 49 -5.50 -5.66 3.82
N TYR A 50 -4.52 -4.82 4.20
CA TYR A 50 -3.12 -5.05 3.87
C TYR A 50 -2.61 -6.38 4.43
N CYS A 51 -2.85 -6.66 5.71
CA CYS A 51 -2.37 -7.89 6.36
C CYS A 51 -2.92 -9.16 5.70
N ILE A 52 -4.22 -9.21 5.40
CA ILE A 52 -4.83 -10.39 4.77
C ILE A 52 -4.36 -10.58 3.33
N ALA A 53 -4.11 -9.49 2.59
CA ALA A 53 -3.56 -9.58 1.25
C ALA A 53 -2.14 -10.16 1.29
N LYS A 54 -1.32 -9.72 2.24
CA LYS A 54 0.07 -10.16 2.38
C LYS A 54 0.18 -11.60 2.90
N GLU A 55 -0.49 -11.91 4.01
CA GLU A 55 -0.30 -13.19 4.71
C GLU A 55 -1.17 -14.32 4.17
N ARG A 56 -2.35 -13.99 3.63
CA ARG A 56 -3.33 -14.99 3.17
C ARG A 56 -3.54 -14.98 1.67
N GLY A 57 -2.87 -14.09 0.94
CA GLY A 57 -3.06 -13.92 -0.51
C GLY A 57 -4.45 -13.41 -0.91
N GLN A 58 -5.27 -12.96 0.05
CA GLN A 58 -6.66 -12.55 -0.18
C GLN A 58 -6.73 -11.11 -0.70
N VAL A 59 -6.12 -10.87 -1.86
CA VAL A 59 -5.97 -9.53 -2.46
C VAL A 59 -7.32 -8.85 -2.63
N ARG A 60 -8.31 -9.53 -3.22
CA ARG A 60 -9.64 -8.95 -3.47
C ARG A 60 -10.29 -8.43 -2.19
N LYS A 61 -10.32 -9.27 -1.15
CA LYS A 61 -10.87 -8.89 0.16
C LYS A 61 -10.06 -7.76 0.78
N GLY A 62 -8.74 -7.80 0.66
CA GLY A 62 -7.85 -6.73 1.14
C GLY A 62 -8.16 -5.38 0.48
N THR A 63 -8.36 -5.37 -0.84
CA THR A 63 -8.75 -4.18 -1.60
C THR A 63 -10.10 -3.64 -1.13
N GLU A 64 -11.12 -4.50 -0.99
CA GLU A 64 -12.46 -4.11 -0.54
C GLU A 64 -12.41 -3.45 0.86
N LEU A 65 -11.64 -4.03 1.78
CA LEU A 65 -11.46 -3.47 3.12
C LEU A 65 -10.75 -2.10 3.12
N CYS A 66 -9.71 -1.94 2.31
CA CYS A 66 -9.03 -0.66 2.17
C CYS A 66 -9.93 0.42 1.56
N ILE A 67 -10.73 0.08 0.56
CA ILE A 67 -11.69 1.01 -0.05
C ILE A 67 -12.77 1.44 0.94
N ALA A 68 -13.23 0.52 1.80
CA ALA A 68 -14.20 0.85 2.84
C ALA A 68 -13.64 1.89 3.82
N SER A 69 -12.41 1.73 4.32
CA SER A 69 -11.79 2.75 5.19
C SER A 69 -11.56 4.07 4.46
N LEU A 70 -11.13 4.05 3.18
CA LEU A 70 -10.97 5.26 2.36
C LEU A 70 -12.28 6.02 2.16
N THR A 71 -13.40 5.31 2.07
CA THR A 71 -14.73 5.93 1.90
C THR A 71 -15.14 6.71 3.15
N LEU A 72 -14.66 6.30 4.32
CA LEU A 72 -14.97 6.91 5.61
C LEU A 72 -13.97 8.01 6.00
N GLU A 73 -12.68 7.77 5.75
CA GLU A 73 -11.59 8.71 6.03
C GLU A 73 -10.80 9.01 4.75
N PRO A 74 -11.38 9.76 3.79
CA PRO A 74 -10.72 10.08 2.52
C PRO A 74 -9.50 11.00 2.68
N GLU A 75 -9.38 11.69 3.81
CA GLU A 75 -8.24 12.58 4.11
C GLU A 75 -7.08 11.84 4.80
N ASN A 76 -7.24 10.55 5.11
CA ASN A 76 -6.21 9.78 5.80
C ASN A 76 -5.21 9.14 4.80
N PRO A 77 -3.95 9.60 4.73
CA PRO A 77 -2.97 9.09 3.78
C PRO A 77 -2.61 7.61 4.03
N ASP A 78 -2.72 7.11 5.25
CA ASP A 78 -2.34 5.72 5.59
C ASP A 78 -3.24 4.70 4.89
N HIS A 79 -4.50 5.04 4.64
CA HIS A 79 -5.42 4.19 3.90
C HIS A 79 -5.02 4.05 2.42
N TYR A 80 -4.53 5.12 1.80
CA TYR A 80 -3.97 5.07 0.45
C TYR A 80 -2.69 4.23 0.41
N LEU A 81 -1.83 4.39 1.41
CA LEU A 81 -0.62 3.58 1.53
C LEU A 81 -0.95 2.08 1.65
N ASN A 82 -1.90 1.71 2.50
CA ASN A 82 -2.32 0.32 2.68
C ASN A 82 -2.94 -0.25 1.40
N LEU A 83 -3.82 0.50 0.73
CA LEU A 83 -4.38 0.09 -0.57
C LEU A 83 -3.28 -0.08 -1.63
N ALA A 84 -2.31 0.84 -1.70
CA ALA A 84 -1.20 0.72 -2.63
C ALA A 84 -0.32 -0.51 -2.33
N LYS A 85 -0.04 -0.81 -1.07
CA LYS A 85 0.67 -2.03 -0.65
C LYS A 85 -0.09 -3.29 -1.10
N VAL A 86 -1.42 -3.30 -1.02
CA VAL A 86 -2.26 -4.38 -1.58
C VAL A 86 -2.11 -4.51 -3.09
N HIS A 87 -2.14 -3.40 -3.83
CA HIS A 87 -1.92 -3.41 -5.28
C HIS A 87 -0.51 -3.88 -5.66
N VAL A 88 0.51 -3.57 -4.87
CA VAL A 88 1.87 -4.11 -5.07
C VAL A 88 1.89 -5.63 -4.92
N ILE A 89 1.22 -6.18 -3.90
CA ILE A 89 1.07 -7.64 -3.72
C ILE A 89 0.35 -8.26 -4.91
N ALA A 90 -0.63 -7.56 -5.47
CA ALA A 90 -1.37 -7.97 -6.67
C ALA A 90 -0.59 -7.83 -7.99
N ALA A 91 0.68 -7.38 -7.94
CA ALA A 91 1.48 -6.99 -9.11
C ALA A 91 0.86 -5.89 -10.00
N GLN A 92 -0.08 -5.11 -9.45
CA GLN A 92 -0.81 -4.01 -10.09
C GLN A 92 -0.07 -2.69 -9.89
N LYS A 93 1.11 -2.57 -10.51
CA LYS A 93 2.03 -1.44 -10.29
C LYS A 93 1.43 -0.09 -10.71
N SER A 94 0.67 -0.05 -11.80
CA SER A 94 0.02 1.18 -12.29
C SER A 94 -0.97 1.75 -11.29
N GLU A 95 -1.79 0.87 -10.73
CA GLU A 95 -2.82 1.15 -9.74
C GLU A 95 -2.16 1.60 -8.44
N ALA A 96 -1.14 0.87 -7.96
CA ALA A 96 -0.36 1.27 -6.80
C ALA A 96 0.21 2.69 -6.94
N LEU A 97 0.82 3.03 -8.08
CA LEU A 97 1.34 4.38 -8.35
C LEU A 97 0.24 5.45 -8.38
N SER A 98 -0.93 5.13 -8.92
CA SER A 98 -2.07 6.05 -8.94
C SER A 98 -2.57 6.35 -7.52
N VAL A 99 -2.78 5.30 -6.73
CA VAL A 99 -3.27 5.40 -5.35
C VAL A 99 -2.26 6.15 -4.47
N LEU A 100 -0.95 5.89 -4.61
CA LEU A 100 0.06 6.60 -3.84
C LEU A 100 0.11 8.10 -4.15
N ARG A 101 -0.09 8.49 -5.42
CA ARG A 101 -0.17 9.91 -5.79
C ARG A 101 -1.38 10.59 -5.17
N GLN A 102 -2.51 9.89 -5.09
CA GLN A 102 -3.68 10.39 -4.37
C GLN A 102 -3.38 10.54 -2.88
N GLY A 103 -2.76 9.54 -2.25
CA GLY A 103 -2.32 9.62 -0.86
C GLY A 103 -1.38 10.79 -0.57
N MET A 104 -0.45 11.10 -1.49
CA MET A 104 0.40 12.30 -1.40
C MET A 104 -0.38 13.62 -1.49
N SER A 105 -1.50 13.65 -2.22
CA SER A 105 -2.28 14.87 -2.41
C SER A 105 -3.14 15.26 -1.19
N VAL A 106 -3.49 14.30 -0.34
CA VAL A 106 -4.34 14.52 0.85
C VAL A 106 -3.56 14.75 2.15
N GLY A 107 -2.24 14.60 2.11
CA GLY A 107 -1.36 14.85 3.26
C GLY A 107 -0.01 14.17 3.11
N GLY A 108 -0.01 12.98 2.47
CA GLY A 108 1.18 12.18 2.30
C GLY A 108 1.77 11.68 3.62
N ASN A 109 2.74 10.77 3.51
CA ASN A 109 3.60 10.38 4.62
C ASN A 109 4.96 9.89 4.06
N PRO A 110 6.00 9.75 4.89
CA PRO A 110 7.33 9.31 4.43
C PRO A 110 7.31 7.93 3.75
N GLU A 111 6.44 7.02 4.19
CA GLU A 111 6.32 5.68 3.59
C GLU A 111 5.73 5.72 2.18
N ILE A 112 4.76 6.59 1.91
CA ILE A 112 4.20 6.80 0.58
C ILE A 112 5.28 7.31 -0.36
N LEU A 113 6.10 8.27 0.10
CA LEU A 113 7.22 8.79 -0.70
C LEU A 113 8.23 7.68 -1.01
N ALA A 114 8.66 6.91 -0.01
CA ALA A 114 9.59 5.80 -0.19
C ALA A 114 9.04 4.75 -1.17
N LEU A 115 7.75 4.41 -1.07
CA LEU A 115 7.11 3.45 -1.97
C LEU A 115 6.92 4.03 -3.38
N LEU A 116 6.64 5.33 -3.52
CA LEU A 116 6.61 6.02 -4.81
C LEU A 116 7.98 6.02 -5.47
N GLU A 117 9.06 6.23 -4.74
CA GLU A 117 10.42 6.17 -5.28
C GLU A 117 10.75 4.75 -5.73
N LEU A 118 10.51 3.76 -4.88
CA LEU A 118 10.73 2.34 -5.16
C LEU A 118 9.98 1.87 -6.43
N LEU A 119 8.72 2.27 -6.58
CA LEU A 119 7.90 1.90 -7.74
C LEU A 119 8.16 2.83 -8.93
N GLY A 120 8.45 4.10 -8.68
CA GLY A 120 8.58 5.18 -9.65
C GLY A 120 9.90 5.19 -10.40
N THR A 121 10.93 4.43 -9.97
CA THR A 121 12.12 4.17 -10.78
C THR A 121 11.70 3.42 -12.05
N ARG A 122 11.40 4.18 -13.11
CA ARG A 122 11.33 3.69 -14.47
C ARG A 122 12.76 3.36 -14.89
N LYS A 123 13.01 2.15 -15.44
CA LYS A 123 14.33 1.75 -15.97
C LYS A 123 14.94 2.94 -16.72
N PRO A 124 16.20 3.34 -16.43
CA PRO A 124 16.82 4.46 -17.11
C PRO A 124 16.81 4.20 -18.63
N PRO A 125 16.71 5.27 -19.45
CA PRO A 125 16.77 5.13 -20.90
C PRO A 125 17.98 4.28 -21.30
N VAL A 126 17.87 3.53 -22.41
CA VAL A 126 18.96 2.65 -22.90
C VAL A 126 20.25 3.46 -23.01
N LEU A 127 20.12 4.70 -23.48
CA LEU A 127 21.18 5.68 -23.54
C LEU A 127 20.81 6.83 -22.59
N SER A 128 21.40 6.86 -21.39
CA SER A 128 21.13 7.88 -20.37
C SER A 128 21.55 9.29 -20.79
N PHE A 129 22.42 9.42 -21.81
CA PHE A 129 22.88 10.69 -22.38
C PHE A 129 21.94 11.30 -23.43
N LEU A 130 20.95 10.55 -23.94
CA LEU A 130 19.96 11.08 -24.88
C LEU A 130 18.66 11.42 -24.15
N SER A 131 18.16 12.64 -24.38
CA SER A 131 16.85 13.09 -23.87
C SER A 131 15.74 12.09 -24.17
N ARG A 132 14.72 12.04 -23.30
CA ARG A 132 13.56 11.13 -23.39
C ARG A 132 12.75 11.32 -24.67
N ASP A 133 12.84 12.46 -25.33
CA ASP A 133 12.20 12.72 -26.62
C ASP A 133 12.99 12.30 -27.84
N ASN A 134 14.24 11.87 -27.65
CA ASN A 134 15.06 11.42 -28.73
C ASN A 134 14.52 10.08 -29.28
N ILE A 135 14.12 10.10 -30.55
CA ILE A 135 13.52 8.97 -31.27
C ILE A 135 14.40 7.71 -31.15
N MET A 136 15.72 7.89 -31.12
CA MET A 136 16.71 6.82 -30.93
C MET A 136 16.47 6.03 -29.64
N ASN A 137 16.22 6.72 -28.52
CA ASN A 137 15.97 6.07 -27.22
C ASN A 137 14.61 5.35 -27.21
N LYS A 138 13.60 5.89 -27.91
CA LYS A 138 12.28 5.28 -28.08
C LYS A 138 12.37 3.99 -28.93
N VAL A 139 13.17 4.01 -30.00
CA VAL A 139 13.39 2.85 -30.88
C VAL A 139 14.19 1.76 -30.17
N LEU A 140 15.31 2.12 -29.54
CA LEU A 140 16.14 1.17 -28.78
C LEU A 140 15.37 0.52 -27.62
N GLY A 141 14.53 1.30 -26.93
CA GLY A 141 13.64 0.77 -25.89
C GLY A 141 12.65 -0.27 -26.43
N LYS A 142 12.02 0.01 -27.58
CA LYS A 142 11.09 -0.95 -28.23
C LYS A 142 11.81 -2.20 -28.76
N LEU A 143 13.03 -2.05 -29.28
CA LEU A 143 13.81 -3.13 -29.89
C LEU A 143 14.32 -4.10 -28.81
N LEU A 144 14.84 -3.58 -27.70
CA LEU A 144 15.27 -4.40 -26.56
C LEU A 144 14.10 -5.09 -25.85
N GLY A 145 12.94 -4.45 -25.77
CA GLY A 145 11.72 -5.08 -25.25
C GLY A 145 11.18 -6.21 -26.14
N ARG A 146 11.37 -6.12 -27.47
CA ARG A 146 11.02 -7.20 -28.41
C ARG A 146 11.98 -8.38 -28.35
N MET A 147 13.22 -8.16 -27.93
CA MET A 147 14.25 -9.21 -27.81
C MET A 147 14.31 -9.86 -26.42
N GLY A 148 13.41 -9.49 -25.49
CA GLY A 148 13.39 -10.03 -24.13
C GLY A 148 14.58 -9.64 -23.26
N LEU A 149 15.42 -8.73 -23.75
CA LEU A 149 16.61 -8.22 -23.05
C LEU A 149 16.27 -7.08 -22.10
N ARG A 150 15.00 -6.64 -22.05
CA ARG A 150 14.47 -5.60 -21.16
C ARG A 150 12.98 -5.69 -20.91
#